data_AF-A0A5B8IZL6-F1
#
_entry.id   AF-A0A5B8IZL6-F1
#
_cell.length_a   1.000
_cell.length_b   1.000
_cell.length_c   1.000
_cell.angle_alpha   90.00
_cell.angle_beta   90.00
_cell.angle_gamma   90.00
#
_symmetry.space_group_name_H-M   'P 1'
#
loop_
_entity.id
_entity.type
_entity.pdbx_description
1 polymer ?
#
loop_
_entity_poly.entity_id
_entity_poly.type
_entity_poly.pdbx_seq_one_letter_code
_entity_poly.pdbx_strand_id
1 'polypeptide(L)'
;MAKAGDGRARSELRRKSAVIQVRVAPGQRRLIEARARREGYGSAAEYLRERGLGDNSSGQQLTAKFVGYLGYVGGWLTAASHCLDQAGLVKEAEQVRRYSKRSAGMQRELIKDAGSAGKSDP
;
A
#
# COMPACT_ATOMS: atom_id res chain seq x y z
N MET A 1 43.62 -15.36 -39.10
CA MET A 1 43.01 -14.03 -38.90
C MET A 1 41.65 -14.02 -39.58
N ALA A 2 40.55 -13.88 -38.84
CA ALA A 2 39.20 -13.82 -39.41
C ALA A 2 38.87 -12.37 -39.84
N LYS A 3 38.25 -12.21 -41.03
CA LYS A 3 37.90 -10.91 -41.64
C LYS A 3 36.50 -10.47 -41.21
N ALA A 4 36.26 -9.15 -41.20
CA ALA A 4 34.95 -8.56 -40.98
C ALA A 4 33.95 -9.03 -42.06
N GLY A 5 32.90 -9.74 -41.65
CA GLY A 5 31.88 -10.30 -42.55
C GLY A 5 31.49 -11.76 -42.26
N ASP A 6 32.19 -12.46 -41.37
CA ASP A 6 31.80 -13.80 -40.91
C ASP A 6 30.48 -13.70 -40.12
N GLY A 7 29.36 -13.97 -40.79
CA GLY A 7 27.98 -13.93 -40.28
C GLY A 7 27.69 -14.93 -39.15
N ARG A 8 28.48 -14.92 -38.09
CA ARG A 8 28.13 -15.57 -36.83
C ARG A 8 27.02 -14.76 -36.19
N ALA A 9 25.88 -15.41 -35.95
CA ALA A 9 24.78 -14.83 -35.19
C ALA A 9 25.35 -14.21 -33.91
N ARG A 10 25.23 -12.89 -33.75
CA ARG A 10 25.54 -12.21 -32.48
C ARG A 10 24.70 -12.92 -31.43
N SER A 11 25.34 -13.61 -30.49
CA SER A 11 24.66 -14.39 -29.46
C SER A 11 23.60 -13.51 -28.78
N GLU A 12 22.35 -13.84 -29.04
CA GLU A 12 21.17 -13.32 -28.36
C GLU A 12 21.30 -13.66 -26.88
N LEU A 13 21.58 -12.66 -26.04
CA LEU A 13 21.27 -12.63 -24.60
C LEU A 13 21.60 -11.26 -24.01
N ARG A 14 21.39 -10.17 -24.77
CA ARG A 14 21.47 -8.82 -24.19
C ARG A 14 20.20 -8.62 -23.37
N ARG A 15 20.26 -8.86 -22.06
CA ARG A 15 19.22 -8.42 -21.13
C ARG A 15 18.99 -6.93 -21.40
N LYS A 16 17.76 -6.55 -21.78
CA LYS A 16 17.39 -5.15 -21.97
C LYS A 16 17.45 -4.47 -20.59
N SER A 17 18.56 -3.82 -20.29
CA SER A 17 18.74 -3.06 -19.05
C SER A 17 18.30 -1.63 -19.29
N ALA A 18 17.25 -1.19 -18.59
CA ALA A 18 16.93 0.24 -18.48
C ALA A 18 17.73 0.83 -17.31
N VAL A 19 18.35 1.98 -17.54
CA VAL A 19 19.00 2.76 -16.48
C VAL A 19 17.99 3.79 -15.99
N ILE A 20 17.59 3.68 -14.72
CA ILE A 20 16.67 4.63 -14.07
C ILE A 20 17.49 5.52 -13.15
N GLN A 21 17.38 6.84 -13.33
CA GLN A 21 18.00 7.82 -12.46
C GLN A 21 16.92 8.56 -11.68
N VAL A 22 17.00 8.54 -10.36
CA VAL A 22 16.05 9.23 -9.47
C VAL A 22 16.80 10.30 -8.70
N ARG A 23 16.31 11.54 -8.75
CA ARG A 23 16.83 12.62 -7.92
C ARG A 23 16.20 12.52 -6.54
N VAL A 24 17.02 12.51 -5.50
CA VAL A 24 16.57 12.37 -4.11
C VAL A 24 17.22 13.45 -3.26
N ALA A 25 16.46 14.05 -2.35
CA ALA A 25 17.01 15.02 -1.41
C ALA A 25 18.00 14.34 -0.44
N PRO A 26 19.02 15.05 0.08
CA PRO A 26 20.03 14.45 0.97
C PRO A 26 19.44 13.76 2.22
N GLY A 27 18.40 14.33 2.82
CA GLY A 27 17.70 13.72 3.97
C GLY A 27 16.96 12.42 3.61
N GLN A 28 16.33 12.38 2.43
CA GLN A 28 15.64 11.19 1.93
C GLN A 28 16.62 10.07 1.58
N ARG A 29 17.78 10.41 1.02
CA ARG A 29 18.84 9.43 0.74
C ARG A 29 19.27 8.69 2.00
N ARG A 30 19.50 9.41 3.11
CA ARG A 30 19.85 8.80 4.40
C ARG A 30 18.77 7.84 4.91
N LEU A 31 17.50 8.23 4.76
CA LEU A 31 16.36 7.38 5.15
C LEU A 31 16.30 6.11 4.31
N ILE A 32 16.48 6.20 2.99
CA ILE A 32 16.47 5.05 2.08
C ILE A 32 17.63 4.10 2.42
N GLU A 33 18.84 4.63 2.61
CA GLU A 33 20.01 3.82 2.95
C GLU A 33 19.88 3.14 4.32
N ALA A 34 19.32 3.84 5.32
CA ALA A 34 19.06 3.26 6.64
C ALA A 34 18.01 2.13 6.57
N ARG A 35 16.97 2.32 5.77
CA ARG A 35 15.88 1.35 5.60
C ARG A 35 16.32 0.14 4.80
N ALA A 36 17.10 0.34 3.74
CA ALA A 36 17.74 -0.73 2.97
C ALA A 36 18.60 -1.63 3.87
N ARG A 37 19.44 -1.03 4.73
CA ARG A 37 20.26 -1.77 5.70
C ARG A 37 19.43 -2.55 6.71
N ARG A 38 18.40 -1.91 7.29
CA ARG A 38 17.52 -2.55 8.28
C ARG A 38 16.78 -3.77 7.71
N GLU A 39 16.42 -3.69 6.44
CA GLU A 39 15.67 -4.75 5.74
C GLU A 39 16.58 -5.76 5.02
N GLY A 40 17.91 -5.65 5.18
CA GLY A 40 18.89 -6.64 4.71
C GLY A 40 19.31 -6.52 3.24
N TYR A 41 19.01 -5.40 2.58
CA TYR A 41 19.41 -5.18 1.18
C TYR A 41 20.87 -4.77 1.05
N GLY A 42 21.54 -5.22 -0.03
CA GLY A 42 22.94 -4.91 -0.30
C GLY A 42 23.17 -3.48 -0.76
N SER A 43 22.14 -2.80 -1.28
CA SER A 43 22.22 -1.40 -1.67
C SER A 43 20.87 -0.68 -1.63
N ALA A 44 20.91 0.66 -1.58
CA ALA A 44 19.73 1.50 -1.74
C ALA A 44 19.07 1.30 -3.12
N ALA A 45 19.84 1.02 -4.17
CA ALA A 45 19.31 0.79 -5.52
C ALA A 45 18.55 -0.54 -5.60
N GLU A 46 19.06 -1.59 -4.95
CA GLU A 46 18.38 -2.88 -4.84
C GLU A 46 17.07 -2.76 -4.06
N TYR A 47 17.10 -2.06 -2.92
CA TYR A 47 15.90 -1.73 -2.14
C TYR A 47 14.86 -0.95 -2.97
N LEU A 48 15.28 0.08 -3.71
CA LEU A 48 14.38 0.87 -4.55
C LEU A 48 13.84 0.08 -5.73
N ARG A 49 14.65 -0.80 -6.33
CA ARG A 49 14.22 -1.70 -7.39
C ARG A 49 13.16 -2.67 -6.86
N GLU A 50 13.39 -3.29 -5.72
CA GLU A 50 12.44 -4.24 -5.13
C GLU A 50 11.16 -3.56 -4.67
N ARG A 51 11.23 -2.33 -4.14
CA ARG A 51 10.06 -1.54 -3.76
C ARG A 51 9.33 -0.92 -4.96
N GLY A 52 10.03 -0.62 -6.05
CA GLY A 52 9.45 -0.07 -7.28
C GLY A 52 8.85 -1.14 -8.20
N LEU A 53 9.34 -2.38 -8.11
CA LEU A 53 8.79 -3.56 -8.78
C LEU A 53 7.82 -4.34 -7.89
N GLY A 54 7.94 -4.17 -6.58
CA GLY A 54 7.08 -4.79 -5.59
C GLY A 54 5.65 -4.31 -5.81
N ASP A 55 4.77 -5.28 -6.02
CA ASP A 55 3.35 -5.03 -6.19
C ASP A 55 2.83 -4.38 -4.90
N ASN A 56 2.57 -3.07 -4.94
CA ASN A 56 1.94 -2.35 -3.82
C ASN A 56 0.51 -2.88 -3.52
N SER A 57 0.06 -3.87 -4.30
CA SER A 57 -1.17 -4.64 -4.09
C SER A 57 -1.26 -5.25 -2.71
N SER A 58 -0.16 -5.69 -2.07
CA SER A 58 -0.23 -6.28 -0.71
C SER A 58 -0.74 -5.27 0.33
N GLY A 59 -0.30 -4.01 0.23
CA GLY A 59 -0.75 -2.92 1.08
C GLY A 59 -2.22 -2.56 0.81
N GLN A 60 -2.61 -2.46 -0.46
CA GLN A 60 -4.00 -2.22 -0.86
C GLN A 60 -4.95 -3.36 -0.45
N GLN A 61 -4.52 -4.62 -0.58
CA GLN A 61 -5.31 -5.79 -0.17
C GLN A 61 -5.50 -5.85 1.35
N LEU A 62 -4.46 -5.53 2.12
CA LEU A 62 -4.58 -5.43 3.59
C LEU A 62 -5.55 -4.31 3.96
N THR A 63 -5.43 -3.12 3.36
CA THR A 63 -6.35 -2.01 3.61
C THR A 63 -7.79 -2.37 3.23
N ALA A 64 -8.01 -3.04 2.10
CA ALA A 64 -9.34 -3.50 1.69
C ALA A 64 -9.94 -4.51 2.68
N LYS A 65 -9.13 -5.44 3.21
CA LYS A 65 -9.57 -6.37 4.26
C LYS A 65 -9.94 -5.63 5.56
N PHE A 66 -9.12 -4.67 6.00
CA PHE A 66 -9.43 -3.85 7.19
C PHE A 66 -10.71 -3.02 7.01
N VAL A 67 -10.91 -2.42 5.83
CA VAL A 67 -12.15 -1.72 5.47
C VAL A 67 -13.36 -2.65 5.54
N GLY A 68 -13.22 -3.88 5.05
CA GLY A 68 -14.26 -4.91 5.15
C GLY A 68 -14.62 -5.26 6.60
N TYR A 69 -13.62 -5.52 7.45
CA TYR A 69 -13.84 -5.80 8.88
C TYR A 69 -14.49 -4.63 9.62
N LEU A 70 -14.09 -3.39 9.34
CA LEU A 70 -14.73 -2.20 9.90
C LEU A 70 -16.20 -2.07 9.49
N GLY A 71 -16.53 -2.47 8.26
CA GLY A 71 -17.90 -2.57 7.79
C GLY A 71 -18.74 -3.56 8.60
N TYR A 72 -18.22 -4.76 8.85
CA TYR A 72 -18.90 -5.76 9.71
C TYR A 72 -19.12 -5.25 11.13
N VAL A 73 -18.08 -4.67 11.75
CA VAL A 73 -18.18 -4.08 13.09
C VAL A 73 -19.22 -2.94 13.12
N GLY A 74 -19.22 -2.06 12.12
CA GLY A 74 -20.23 -1.00 11.99
C GLY A 74 -21.65 -1.54 11.86
N GLY A 75 -21.83 -2.63 11.10
CA GLY A 75 -23.10 -3.35 10.97
C GLY A 75 -23.58 -3.91 12.32
N TRP A 76 -22.71 -4.60 13.05
CA TRP A 76 -23.03 -5.13 14.38
C TRP A 76 -23.38 -4.05 15.39
N LEU A 77 -22.63 -2.93 15.40
CA LEU A 77 -22.95 -1.80 16.26
C LEU A 77 -24.29 -1.19 15.89
N THR A 78 -24.62 -1.11 14.61
CA THR A 78 -25.92 -0.59 14.16
C THR A 78 -27.07 -1.50 14.64
N ALA A 79 -26.94 -2.81 14.45
CA ALA A 79 -27.91 -3.79 14.94
C ALA A 79 -28.05 -3.74 16.47
N ALA A 80 -26.94 -3.72 17.19
CA ALA A 80 -26.93 -3.62 18.65
C ALA A 80 -27.62 -2.34 19.13
N SER A 81 -27.39 -1.20 18.46
CA SER A 81 -28.08 0.05 18.81
C SER A 81 -29.59 -0.04 18.64
N HIS A 82 -30.09 -0.75 17.62
CA HIS A 82 -31.52 -0.98 17.43
C HIS A 82 -32.10 -1.88 18.52
N CYS A 83 -31.42 -2.95 18.90
CA CYS A 83 -31.86 -3.82 19.99
C CYS A 83 -31.90 -3.07 21.33
N LEU A 84 -30.91 -2.22 21.62
CA LEU A 84 -30.88 -1.41 22.82
C LEU A 84 -32.01 -0.37 22.85
N ASP A 85 -32.30 0.27 21.70
CA ASP A 85 -33.42 1.22 21.57
C ASP A 85 -34.77 0.53 21.83
N GLN A 86 -34.97 -0.66 21.26
CA GLN A 86 -36.17 -1.48 21.49
C GLN A 86 -36.31 -1.95 22.95
N ALA A 87 -35.19 -2.14 23.65
CA ALA A 87 -35.16 -2.49 25.07
C ALA A 87 -35.36 -1.27 26.00
N GLY A 88 -35.52 -0.05 25.45
CA GLY A 88 -35.65 1.18 26.24
C GLY A 88 -34.33 1.70 26.82
N LEU A 89 -33.19 1.11 26.44
CA LEU A 89 -31.84 1.50 26.86
C LEU A 89 -31.29 2.59 25.92
N VAL A 90 -31.96 3.74 25.94
CA VAL A 90 -31.73 4.84 24.98
C VAL A 90 -30.31 5.41 25.08
N LYS A 91 -29.75 5.54 26.28
CA LYS A 91 -28.40 6.10 26.49
C LYS A 91 -27.31 5.20 25.92
N GLU A 92 -27.46 3.89 26.13
CA GLU A 92 -26.57 2.85 25.63
C GLU A 92 -26.69 2.75 24.10
N ALA A 93 -27.91 2.82 23.56
CA ALA A 93 -28.15 2.88 22.12
C ALA A 93 -27.44 4.07 21.46
N GLU A 94 -27.52 5.26 22.07
CA GLU A 94 -26.81 6.45 21.60
C GLU A 94 -25.29 6.30 21.64
N GLN A 95 -24.76 5.70 22.70
CA GLN A 95 -23.32 5.44 22.83
C GLN A 95 -22.84 4.48 21.74
N VAL A 96 -23.59 3.42 21.46
CA VAL A 96 -23.29 2.47 20.38
C VAL A 96 -23.39 3.14 19.00
N ARG A 97 -24.40 4.01 18.76
CA ARG A 97 -24.49 4.80 17.52
C ARG A 97 -23.27 5.70 17.31
N ARG A 98 -22.72 6.30 18.38
CA ARG A 98 -21.48 7.10 18.30
C ARG A 98 -20.29 6.24 17.87
N TYR A 99 -20.15 5.02 18.39
CA TYR A 99 -19.10 4.11 17.96
C TYR A 99 -19.27 3.64 16.51
N SER A 100 -20.50 3.35 16.09
CA SER A 100 -20.80 3.00 14.68
C SER A 100 -20.38 4.15 13.74
N LYS A 101 -20.75 5.39 14.06
CA LYS A 101 -20.33 6.58 13.30
C LYS A 101 -18.82 6.75 13.25
N ARG A 102 -18.11 6.48 14.36
CA ARG A 102 -16.64 6.55 14.41
C ARG A 102 -16.00 5.47 13.52
N SER A 103 -16.53 4.24 13.54
CA SER A 103 -16.09 3.16 12.65
C SER A 103 -16.26 3.54 11.17
N ALA A 104 -17.42 4.08 10.81
CA ALA A 104 -17.68 4.56 9.45
C ALA A 104 -16.77 5.73 9.05
N GLY A 105 -16.40 6.60 9.99
CA GLY A 105 -15.41 7.66 9.77
C GLY A 105 -14.03 7.09 9.42
N MET A 106 -13.52 6.18 10.25
CA MET A 106 -12.23 5.51 10.03
C MET A 106 -12.20 4.75 8.70
N GLN A 107 -13.31 4.09 8.32
CA GLN A 107 -13.43 3.43 7.03
C GLN A 107 -13.26 4.40 5.85
N ARG A 108 -13.88 5.59 5.92
CA ARG A 108 -13.78 6.60 4.86
C ARG A 108 -12.38 7.19 4.76
N GLU A 109 -11.71 7.42 5.89
CA GLU A 109 -10.32 7.91 5.91
C GLU A 109 -9.39 6.89 5.25
N LEU A 110 -9.49 5.61 5.62
CA LEU A 110 -8.70 4.55 5.01
C LEU A 110 -8.95 4.39 3.50
N ILE A 111 -10.20 4.55 3.05
CA ILE A 111 -10.53 4.54 1.62
C ILE A 111 -9.94 5.75 0.89
N LYS A 112 -9.99 6.96 1.49
CA LYS A 112 -9.39 8.17 0.92
C LYS A 112 -7.87 8.04 0.79
N ASP A 113 -7.22 7.51 1.83
CA ASP A 113 -5.77 7.29 1.85
C ASP A 113 -5.34 6.20 0.85
N ALA A 114 -6.17 5.15 0.67
CA ALA A 114 -5.95 4.16 -0.37
C ALA A 114 -6.15 4.73 -1.79
N GLY A 115 -7.12 5.63 -1.96
CA GLY A 115 -7.44 6.27 -3.24
C GLY A 115 -6.46 7.37 -3.64
N SER A 116 -5.86 8.08 -2.68
CA SER A 116 -4.80 9.07 -2.94
C SER A 116 -3.45 8.42 -3.24
N ALA A 117 -3.17 7.24 -2.66
CA ALA A 117 -2.00 6.44 -3.01
C ALA A 117 -2.02 5.88 -4.45
N GLY A 118 -3.21 5.78 -5.07
CA GLY A 118 -3.37 5.42 -6.49
C GLY A 118 -3.36 6.60 -7.46
N LYS A 119 -3.31 7.84 -6.96
CA LYS A 119 -3.26 9.09 -7.73
C LYS A 119 -1.96 9.85 -7.49
N SER A 120 -0.83 9.17 -7.64
CA SER A 120 0.44 9.83 -7.98
C SER A 120 0.58 9.79 -9.50
N ASP A 121 0.01 10.84 -10.11
CA ASP A 121 0.06 11.43 -11.47
C ASP A 121 0.50 10.63 -12.72
N PRO A 122 -0.09 10.96 -13.91
CA PRO A 122 0.42 10.56 -15.22
C PRO A 122 1.80 11.16 -15.56
#